data_AF-A0A6B9G367-F1
#
_entry.id   AF-A0A6B9G367-F1
#
_cell.length_a   1.000
_cell.length_b   1.000
_cell.length_c   1.000
_cell.angle_alpha   90.00
_cell.angle_beta   90.00
_cell.angle_gamma   90.00
#
_symmetry.space_group_name_H-M   'P 1'
#
loop_
_entity.id
_entity.type
_entity.pdbx_description
1 polymer ?
#
loop_
_entity_poly.entity_id
_entity_poly.type
_entity_poly.pdbx_seq_one_letter_code
_entity_poly.pdbx_strand_id
1 'polypeptide(L)'
;MGLAGGGINLYAYVPNPLNWIDPLGLSPCKPTKGLPDAEPGQYNYRGIHKGHPEWDNALRGKVVPGNINSKLSADEHNLGGFSANSPYTSWTDDPNIARRFAGEDGVILRVKTGAPNAGDTWSWDISIDDYFEREILLKGIRSNGVEVFLP
;
A
#
# COMPACT_ATOMS: atom_id res chain seq x y z
N MET A 1 -6.34 -32.99 -63.91
CA MET A 1 -6.06 -34.08 -62.94
C MET A 1 -5.29 -33.42 -61.79
N GLY A 2 -5.89 -33.06 -60.66
CA GLY A 2 -6.13 -33.87 -59.44
C GLY A 2 -4.91 -33.80 -58.49
N LEU A 3 -4.93 -33.62 -57.16
CA LEU A 3 -5.96 -33.65 -56.11
C LEU A 3 -5.52 -32.88 -54.84
N ALA A 4 -6.53 -32.39 -54.11
CA ALA A 4 -6.70 -32.14 -52.66
C ALA A 4 -5.57 -32.41 -51.63
N GLY A 5 -5.31 -31.37 -50.79
CA GLY A 5 -5.43 -31.41 -49.32
C GLY A 5 -4.26 -31.96 -48.47
N GLY A 6 -3.76 -31.16 -47.50
CA GLY A 6 -3.16 -31.71 -46.28
C GLY A 6 -2.03 -30.91 -45.62
N GLY A 7 -2.39 -30.08 -44.62
CA GLY A 7 -1.62 -29.88 -43.38
C GLY A 7 -0.30 -29.11 -43.44
N ILE A 8 -0.33 -27.83 -43.05
CA ILE A 8 0.87 -27.10 -42.62
C ILE A 8 1.35 -27.76 -41.31
N ASN A 9 2.50 -28.42 -41.33
CA ASN A 9 3.08 -29.03 -40.13
C ASN A 9 3.60 -27.91 -39.21
N LEU A 10 2.92 -27.72 -38.07
CA LEU A 10 3.20 -26.75 -37.00
C LEU A 10 4.45 -27.06 -36.15
N TYR A 11 5.31 -27.99 -36.57
CA TYR A 11 6.49 -28.40 -35.78
C TYR A 11 7.68 -27.44 -35.89
N ALA A 12 7.42 -26.14 -35.89
CA ALA A 12 8.45 -25.15 -35.61
C ALA A 12 8.61 -25.05 -34.09
N TYR A 13 9.72 -25.59 -33.59
CA TYR A 13 10.21 -25.45 -32.22
C TYR A 13 10.16 -23.98 -31.77
N VAL A 14 9.22 -23.64 -30.88
CA VAL A 14 9.24 -22.37 -30.17
C VAL A 14 10.09 -22.60 -28.90
N PRO A 15 11.22 -21.91 -28.72
CA PRO A 15 11.94 -21.96 -27.46
C PRO A 15 11.04 -21.39 -26.37
N ASN A 16 10.64 -22.24 -25.44
CA ASN A 16 9.76 -22.00 -24.32
C ASN A 16 10.01 -20.65 -23.62
N PRO A 17 9.18 -19.61 -23.84
CA PRO A 17 9.05 -18.51 -22.92
C PRO A 17 7.82 -18.81 -22.06
N LEU A 18 7.99 -19.51 -20.94
CA LEU A 18 6.98 -19.54 -19.88
C LEU A 18 6.90 -18.17 -19.18
N ASN A 19 6.75 -17.10 -19.96
CA ASN A 19 6.22 -15.84 -19.49
C ASN A 19 4.75 -15.86 -19.90
N TRP A 20 3.91 -16.37 -19.02
CA TRP A 20 2.48 -16.12 -19.12
C TRP A 20 2.28 -14.60 -19.01
N ILE A 21 2.06 -13.95 -20.14
CA ILE A 21 1.61 -12.56 -20.18
C ILE A 21 0.14 -12.60 -19.78
N ASP A 22 -0.16 -12.17 -18.55
CA ASP A 22 -1.52 -12.06 -18.01
C ASP A 22 -2.35 -11.10 -18.89
N PRO A 23 -3.30 -11.61 -19.70
CA PRO A 23 -4.03 -10.81 -20.68
C PRO A 23 -5.14 -9.95 -20.06
N LEU A 24 -5.35 -10.04 -18.75
CA LEU A 24 -6.39 -9.30 -18.02
C LEU A 24 -5.84 -8.20 -17.10
N GLY A 25 -4.51 -8.11 -16.91
CA GLY A 25 -3.91 -7.10 -16.03
C GLY A 25 -4.39 -7.20 -14.57
N LEU A 26 -4.73 -8.40 -14.11
CA LEU A 26 -5.19 -8.68 -12.75
C LEU A 26 -4.03 -8.85 -11.76
N SER A 27 -2.79 -8.80 -12.25
CA SER A 27 -1.62 -8.64 -11.38
C SER A 27 -1.78 -7.34 -10.58
N PRO A 28 -1.68 -7.35 -9.23
CA PRO A 28 -1.77 -6.13 -8.45
C PRO A 28 -0.73 -5.14 -9.00
N CYS A 29 -1.17 -3.89 -9.20
CA CYS A 29 -0.33 -2.82 -9.73
C CYS A 29 0.91 -2.66 -8.84
N LYS A 30 2.00 -3.33 -9.19
CA LYS A 30 3.27 -3.13 -8.49
C LYS A 30 3.69 -1.69 -8.77
N PRO A 31 3.95 -0.88 -7.72
CA PRO A 31 4.46 0.45 -7.93
C PRO A 31 5.78 0.33 -8.70
N THR A 32 5.92 1.11 -9.77
CA THR A 32 7.14 1.16 -10.60
C THR A 32 7.93 2.45 -10.39
N LYS A 33 7.40 3.36 -9.57
CA LYS A 33 7.97 4.68 -9.31
C LYS A 33 8.52 4.72 -7.89
N GLY A 34 9.74 5.20 -7.74
CA GLY A 34 10.30 5.56 -6.43
C GLY A 34 9.58 6.77 -5.85
N LEU A 35 9.61 6.88 -4.52
CA LEU A 35 9.00 8.00 -3.82
C LEU A 35 9.73 9.32 -4.16
N PRO A 36 9.07 10.31 -4.80
CA PRO A 36 9.70 11.59 -5.10
C PRO A 36 9.79 12.46 -3.84
N ASP A 37 10.75 13.36 -3.81
CA ASP A 37 10.85 14.39 -2.77
C ASP A 37 9.59 15.29 -2.77
N ALA A 38 9.19 15.73 -1.58
CA ALA A 38 8.09 16.65 -1.39
C ALA A 38 8.42 17.64 -0.26
N GLU A 39 7.75 18.79 -0.26
CA GLU A 39 7.92 19.78 0.80
C GLU A 39 7.44 19.21 2.16
N PRO A 40 8.15 19.47 3.26
CA PRO A 40 7.74 19.03 4.60
C PRO A 40 6.31 19.46 4.94
N GLY A 41 5.53 18.55 5.51
CA GLY A 41 4.15 18.81 5.92
C GLY A 41 3.08 18.72 4.82
N GLN A 42 3.46 18.49 3.56
CA GLN A 42 2.49 18.32 2.46
C GLN A 42 1.86 16.91 2.44
N TYR A 43 2.60 15.89 2.87
CA TYR A 43 2.19 14.50 2.83
C TYR A 43 2.55 13.77 4.12
N ASN A 44 1.75 12.74 4.40
CA ASN A 44 2.06 11.70 5.38
C ASN A 44 2.41 10.41 4.63
N TYR A 45 3.35 9.65 5.19
CA TYR A 45 3.91 8.44 4.61
C TYR A 45 3.71 7.24 5.54
N ARG A 46 3.59 6.05 4.94
CA ARG A 46 3.56 4.78 5.67
C ARG A 46 4.33 3.72 4.91
N GLY A 47 5.34 3.14 5.53
CA GLY A 47 6.09 2.00 5.00
C GLY A 47 5.40 0.67 5.31
N ILE A 48 5.31 -0.22 4.33
CA ILE A 48 4.72 -1.56 4.47
C ILE A 48 5.68 -2.58 3.85
N HIS A 49 6.12 -3.56 4.64
CA HIS A 49 7.01 -4.63 4.17
C HIS A 49 6.22 -5.77 3.50
N LYS A 50 6.89 -6.56 2.65
CA LYS A 50 6.32 -7.62 1.78
C LYS A 50 5.58 -8.77 2.50
N GLY A 51 5.72 -8.87 3.82
CA GLY A 51 5.04 -9.88 4.66
C GLY A 51 3.90 -9.32 5.53
N HIS A 52 3.59 -8.03 5.39
CA HIS A 52 2.56 -7.38 6.21
C HIS A 52 1.16 -7.88 5.82
N PRO A 53 0.22 -8.10 6.76
CA PRO A 53 -1.14 -8.59 6.45
C PRO A 53 -1.88 -7.67 5.45
N GLU A 54 -1.65 -6.36 5.56
CA GLU A 54 -2.20 -5.34 4.64
C GLU A 54 -1.43 -5.18 3.32
N TRP A 55 -0.55 -6.11 2.96
CA TRP A 55 0.28 -6.00 1.75
C TRP A 55 -0.56 -5.87 0.46
N ASP A 56 -1.58 -6.71 0.28
CA ASP A 56 -2.42 -6.67 -0.93
C ASP A 56 -3.23 -5.35 -1.01
N ASN A 57 -3.77 -4.91 0.13
CA ASN A 57 -4.48 -3.64 0.22
C ASN A 57 -3.54 -2.46 -0.08
N ALA A 58 -2.32 -2.48 0.45
CA ALA A 58 -1.30 -1.46 0.21
C ALA A 58 -0.93 -1.32 -1.27
N LEU A 59 -0.70 -2.43 -1.97
CA LEU A 59 -0.42 -2.43 -3.42
C LEU A 59 -1.56 -1.80 -4.24
N ARG A 60 -2.78 -1.84 -3.69
CA ARG A 60 -3.98 -1.28 -4.32
C ARG A 60 -4.29 0.14 -3.87
N GLY A 61 -3.40 0.78 -3.10
CA GLY A 61 -3.63 2.11 -2.52
C GLY A 61 -4.79 2.12 -1.52
N LYS A 62 -5.03 1.01 -0.83
CA LYS A 62 -6.08 0.90 0.17
C LYS A 62 -5.46 0.82 1.56
N VAL A 63 -5.84 1.75 2.40
CA VAL A 63 -5.48 1.79 3.83
C VAL A 63 -6.65 1.20 4.60
N VAL A 64 -6.43 0.03 5.21
CA VAL A 64 -7.41 -0.62 6.08
C VAL A 64 -6.76 -0.82 7.45
N PRO A 65 -7.37 -0.34 8.54
CA PRO A 65 -6.88 -0.60 9.88
C PRO A 65 -7.19 -2.05 10.27
N GLY A 66 -6.43 -2.59 11.22
CA GLY A 66 -6.56 -4.00 11.63
C GLY A 66 -7.98 -4.35 12.13
N ASN A 67 -8.64 -3.44 12.86
CA ASN A 67 -10.04 -3.59 13.23
C ASN A 67 -10.77 -2.25 13.32
N ILE A 68 -11.54 -1.92 12.29
CA ILE A 68 -12.33 -0.68 12.20
C ILE A 68 -13.39 -0.53 13.31
N ASN A 69 -13.88 -1.64 13.88
CA ASN A 69 -14.91 -1.63 14.92
C ASN A 69 -14.35 -1.60 16.34
N SER A 70 -13.02 -1.61 16.48
CA SER A 70 -12.38 -1.57 17.78
C SER A 70 -12.50 -0.19 18.42
N LYS A 71 -12.66 -0.18 19.75
CA LYS A 71 -12.77 1.04 20.55
C LYS A 71 -11.43 1.49 21.14
N LEU A 72 -10.33 0.82 20.78
CA LEU A 72 -8.99 1.19 21.25
C LEU A 72 -8.71 2.65 20.95
N SER A 73 -8.17 3.35 21.93
CA SER A 73 -7.73 4.75 21.82
C SER A 73 -6.36 4.84 21.15
N ALA A 74 -6.00 6.04 20.73
CA ALA A 74 -4.70 6.35 20.15
C ALA A 74 -3.54 5.95 21.08
N ASP A 75 -3.63 6.28 22.37
CA ASP A 75 -2.66 5.88 23.39
C ASP A 75 -2.54 4.36 23.56
N GLU A 76 -3.66 3.63 23.53
CA GLU A 76 -3.67 2.17 23.63
C GLU A 76 -3.03 1.49 22.40
N HIS A 77 -3.08 2.15 21.24
CA HIS A 77 -2.39 1.71 20.03
C HIS A 77 -0.88 1.89 20.12
N ASN A 78 -0.41 2.96 20.78
CA ASN A 78 1.01 3.29 20.95
C ASN A 78 1.73 2.43 22.00
N LEU A 79 1.01 1.92 22.99
CA LEU A 79 1.58 1.05 24.05
C LEU A 79 2.08 -0.32 23.53
N GLY A 80 1.82 -0.65 22.26
CA GLY A 80 2.27 -1.87 21.61
C GLY A 80 1.41 -3.10 21.91
N GLY A 81 1.43 -4.09 21.01
CA GLY A 81 0.73 -5.37 21.18
C GLY A 81 -0.70 -5.45 20.62
N PHE A 82 -1.29 -4.33 20.20
CA PHE A 82 -2.69 -4.26 19.72
C PHE A 82 -2.86 -3.67 18.31
N SER A 83 -1.79 -3.40 17.56
CA SER A 83 -1.88 -2.78 16.22
C SER A 83 -2.72 -3.60 15.23
N ALA A 84 -2.81 -4.92 15.41
CA ALA A 84 -3.69 -5.81 14.62
C ALA A 84 -5.18 -5.65 14.93
N ASN A 85 -5.53 -5.10 16.10
CA ASN A 85 -6.90 -4.91 16.58
C ASN A 85 -7.29 -3.43 16.71
N SER A 86 -6.46 -2.50 16.20
CA SER A 86 -6.71 -1.07 16.32
C SER A 86 -7.52 -0.53 15.14
N PRO A 87 -8.38 0.48 15.35
CA PRO A 87 -9.04 1.21 14.26
C PRO A 87 -8.10 2.21 13.57
N TYR A 88 -6.82 2.29 13.99
CA TYR A 88 -5.83 3.23 13.48
C TYR A 88 -4.74 2.57 12.63
N THR A 89 -4.19 3.37 11.71
CA THR A 89 -2.93 3.09 11.03
C THR A 89 -1.94 4.20 11.35
N SER A 90 -0.69 3.85 11.67
CA SER A 90 0.37 4.81 11.98
C SER A 90 1.01 5.39 10.71
N TRP A 91 1.29 6.68 10.73
CA TRP A 91 1.90 7.45 9.65
C TRP A 91 3.03 8.31 10.19
N THR A 92 3.92 8.73 9.31
CA THR A 92 5.04 9.63 9.59
C THR A 92 5.07 10.75 8.56
N ASP A 93 5.46 11.97 8.94
CA ASP A 93 5.75 13.03 7.98
C ASP A 93 7.18 12.93 7.38
N ASP A 94 8.00 12.00 7.89
CA ASP A 94 9.36 11.76 7.38
C ASP A 94 9.40 10.57 6.39
N PRO A 95 9.69 10.81 5.11
CA PRO A 95 9.73 9.76 4.10
C PRO A 95 10.87 8.74 4.34
N ASN A 96 11.95 9.11 5.01
CA ASN A 96 13.06 8.20 5.33
C ASN A 96 12.68 7.20 6.42
N ILE A 97 11.86 7.63 7.38
CA ILE A 97 11.28 6.70 8.36
C ILE A 97 10.38 5.70 7.63
N ALA A 98 9.50 6.15 6.73
CA ALA A 98 8.67 5.25 5.94
C ALA A 98 9.49 4.26 5.10
N ARG A 99 10.60 4.69 4.48
CA ARG A 99 11.55 3.80 3.77
C ARG A 99 12.11 2.70 4.66
N ARG A 100 12.53 3.05 5.88
CA ARG A 100 13.05 2.07 6.85
C ARG A 100 12.01 1.02 7.23
N PHE A 101 10.76 1.43 7.41
CA PHE A 101 9.66 0.50 7.72
C PHE A 101 9.24 -0.37 6.54
N ALA A 102 9.31 0.16 5.32
CA ALA A 102 9.05 -0.62 4.10
C ALA A 102 10.13 -1.69 3.88
N GLY A 103 11.40 -1.33 4.07
CA GLY A 103 12.54 -2.16 3.66
C GLY A 103 12.66 -2.25 2.13
N GLU A 104 13.69 -2.93 1.64
CA GLU A 104 14.04 -2.96 0.19
C GLU A 104 12.93 -3.54 -0.71
N ASP A 105 12.21 -4.53 -0.19
CA ASP A 105 11.13 -5.26 -0.88
C ASP A 105 9.72 -4.70 -0.59
N GLY A 106 9.64 -3.60 0.17
CA GLY A 106 8.37 -3.04 0.64
C GLY A 106 7.73 -2.06 -0.34
N VAL A 107 6.70 -1.37 0.16
CA VAL A 107 6.05 -0.24 -0.51
C VAL A 107 5.86 0.91 0.46
N ILE A 108 5.82 2.13 -0.07
CA ILE A 108 5.47 3.34 0.68
C ILE A 108 4.13 3.84 0.19
N LEU A 109 3.18 3.97 1.12
CA LEU A 109 1.96 4.71 0.91
C LEU A 109 2.20 6.18 1.20
N ARG A 110 1.72 7.06 0.32
CA ARG A 110 1.72 8.51 0.51
C ARG A 110 0.32 9.04 0.41
N VAL A 111 -0.05 9.92 1.33
CA VAL A 111 -1.34 10.62 1.32
C VAL A 111 -1.16 12.09 1.60
N LYS A 112 -1.96 12.94 0.96
CA LYS A 112 -1.95 14.38 1.24
C LYS A 112 -2.46 14.66 2.66
N THR A 113 -1.81 15.60 3.34
CA THR A 113 -2.28 16.15 4.61
C THR A 113 -3.58 16.95 4.41
N GLY A 114 -4.34 17.13 5.49
CA GLY A 114 -5.61 17.85 5.48
C GLY A 114 -6.82 16.97 5.82
N ALA A 115 -7.99 17.62 5.88
CA ALA A 115 -9.24 16.99 6.30
C ALA A 115 -9.78 15.98 5.26
N PRO A 116 -10.55 14.98 5.72
CA PRO A 116 -11.32 14.10 4.82
C PRO A 116 -12.31 14.90 3.96
N ASN A 117 -12.60 14.40 2.75
CA ASN A 117 -13.64 14.99 1.91
C ASN A 117 -15.03 14.59 2.43
N ALA A 118 -16.07 15.25 1.95
CA ALA A 118 -17.44 14.87 2.28
C ALA A 118 -17.72 13.42 1.85
N GLY A 119 -18.09 12.56 2.80
CA GLY A 119 -18.37 11.14 2.58
C GLY A 119 -17.20 10.19 2.84
N ASP A 120 -15.99 10.71 3.08
CA ASP A 120 -14.88 9.89 3.58
C ASP A 120 -15.18 9.44 5.03
N THR A 121 -14.85 8.19 5.35
CA THR A 121 -15.07 7.59 6.67
C THR A 121 -13.82 7.64 7.56
N TRP A 122 -12.75 8.27 7.10
CA TRP A 122 -11.48 8.35 7.82
C TRP A 122 -11.27 9.73 8.44
N SER A 123 -10.45 9.79 9.49
CA SER A 123 -10.03 11.04 10.12
C SER A 123 -8.58 10.96 10.60
N TRP A 124 -7.90 12.10 10.67
CA TRP A 124 -6.61 12.20 11.36
C TRP A 124 -6.84 12.33 12.87
N ASP A 125 -6.03 11.61 13.63
CA ASP A 125 -5.90 11.72 15.08
C ASP A 125 -4.40 11.88 15.38
N ILE A 126 -4.05 12.72 16.35
CA ILE A 126 -2.65 12.94 16.72
C ILE A 126 -2.53 12.47 18.16
N SER A 127 -1.73 11.43 18.38
CA SER A 127 -1.31 11.07 19.72
C SER A 127 0.04 11.72 19.98
N ILE A 128 0.20 12.26 21.18
CA ILE A 128 1.47 12.81 21.66
C ILE A 128 1.82 11.96 22.87
N ASP A 129 2.88 11.17 22.79
CA ASP A 129 3.37 10.44 23.94
C ASP A 129 4.18 11.36 24.89
N ASP A 130 4.45 10.87 26.10
CA ASP A 130 5.20 11.57 27.17
C ASP A 130 6.60 12.07 26.75
N TYR A 131 7.13 11.62 25.61
CA TYR A 131 8.42 12.06 25.06
C TYR A 131 8.28 13.13 23.95
N PHE A 132 7.08 13.68 23.75
CA PHE A 132 6.74 14.62 22.66
C PHE A 132 6.91 14.04 21.25
N GLU A 133 7.00 12.70 21.10
CA GLU A 133 6.90 12.11 19.77
C GLU A 133 5.43 12.21 19.32
N ARG A 134 5.21 12.71 18.11
CA ARG A 134 3.87 12.88 17.54
C ARG A 134 3.58 11.69 16.66
N GLU A 135 2.71 10.78 17.09
CA GLU A 135 2.22 9.72 16.21
C GLU A 135 1.03 10.23 15.40
N ILE A 136 1.21 10.27 14.07
CA ILE A 136 0.16 10.66 13.14
C ILE A 136 -0.69 9.42 12.86
N LEU A 137 -1.91 9.39 13.39
CA LEU A 137 -2.82 8.27 13.26
C LEU A 137 -3.92 8.57 12.24
N LEU A 138 -4.15 7.64 11.33
CA LEU A 138 -5.32 7.64 10.48
C LEU A 138 -6.33 6.64 11.02
N LYS A 139 -7.49 7.13 11.45
CA LYS A 139 -8.63 6.31 11.86
C LYS A 139 -9.48 5.93 10.67
N GLY A 140 -9.86 4.65 10.54
CA GLY A 140 -10.79 4.19 9.51
C GLY A 140 -10.14 3.87 8.16
N ILE A 141 -10.97 3.60 7.14
CA ILE A 141 -10.51 3.19 5.81
C ILE A 141 -10.29 4.40 4.91
N ARG A 142 -9.11 4.47 4.28
CA ARG A 142 -8.80 5.47 3.25
C ARG A 142 -8.35 4.79 1.98
N SER A 143 -9.07 5.03 0.89
CA SER A 143 -8.73 4.49 -0.44
C SER A 143 -8.54 5.60 -1.47
N ASN A 144 -9.07 6.79 -1.21
CA ASN A 144 -8.98 7.92 -2.12
C ASN A 144 -7.71 8.75 -1.85
N GLY A 145 -7.01 9.12 -2.94
CA GLY A 145 -5.78 9.91 -2.87
C GLY A 145 -4.63 9.22 -2.16
N VAL A 146 -4.61 7.89 -2.13
CA VAL A 146 -3.50 7.08 -1.63
C VAL A 146 -2.62 6.71 -2.81
N GLU A 147 -1.38 7.19 -2.78
CA GLU A 147 -0.37 6.88 -3.78
C GLU A 147 0.56 5.79 -3.24
N VAL A 148 1.01 4.91 -4.11
CA VAL A 148 1.88 3.77 -3.76
C VAL A 148 3.20 3.91 -4.51
N PHE A 149 4.31 3.83 -3.78
CA PHE A 149 5.65 4.01 -4.29
C PHE A 149 6.56 2.85 -3.87
N LEU A 150 7.63 2.65 -4.63
CA LEU A 150 8.80 1.92 -4.16
C LEU A 150 9.56 2.77 -3.13
N PRO A 151 10.20 2.12 -2.15
CA PRO A 151 11.01 2.79 -1.14
C PRO A 151 12.13 3.64 -1.75
#